data_AF-A0A962V696-F1
#
_entry.id   AF-A0A962V696-F1
#
_cell.length_a   1.000
_cell.length_b   1.000
_cell.length_c   1.000
_cell.angle_alpha   90.00
_cell.angle_beta   90.00
_cell.angle_gamma   90.00
#
_symmetry.space_group_name_H-M   'P 1'
#
loop_
_entity.id
_entity.type
_entity.pdbx_description
1 polymer ?
#
loop_
_entity_poly.entity_id
_entity_poly.type
_entity_poly.pdbx_seq_one_letter_code
_entity_poly.pdbx_strand_id
1 'polypeptide(L)' 'NDANEALYKRYQALAERENGVNFVGRLARYRYYNMDQCVAAALVAVKADAPAMNAINL' A
#
# COMPACT_ATOMS: atom_id res chain seq x y z
N ASN A 1 4.69 -19.45 -6.11
CA ASN A 1 3.34 -19.99 -6.42
C ASN A 1 2.70 -19.00 -7.36
N ASP A 2 2.75 -19.32 -8.65
CA ASP A 2 2.43 -18.40 -9.74
C ASP A 2 0.94 -18.02 -9.74
N ALA A 3 0.07 -18.91 -9.24
CA ALA A 3 -1.34 -18.64 -9.05
C ALA A 3 -1.57 -17.54 -7.99
N ASN A 4 -0.82 -17.57 -6.89
CA ASN A 4 -0.94 -16.56 -5.83
C ASN A 4 -0.41 -15.19 -6.30
N GLU A 5 0.67 -15.16 -7.07
CA GLU A 5 1.20 -13.92 -7.63
C GLU A 5 0.26 -13.32 -8.69
N ALA A 6 -0.33 -14.15 -9.55
CA ALA A 6 -1.34 -13.71 -10.51
C ALA A 6 -2.58 -13.14 -9.82
N LEU A 7 -3.02 -13.77 -8.73
CA LEU A 7 -4.14 -13.28 -7.91
C LEU A 7 -3.80 -11.94 -7.24
N TYR A 8 -2.60 -11.84 -6.65
CA TYR A 8 -2.12 -10.60 -6.05
C TYR A 8 -2.11 -9.44 -7.05
N LYS A 9 -1.60 -9.64 -8.27
CA LYS A 9 -1.58 -8.60 -9.32
C LYS A 9 -2.98 -8.07 -9.66
N ARG A 10 -4.01 -8.94 -9.64
CA ARG A 10 -5.40 -8.51 -9.85
C ARG A 10 -5.89 -7.60 -8.73
N TYR A 11 -5.64 -7.96 -7.48
CA TYR A 11 -6.01 -7.13 -6.34
C TYR A 11 -5.20 -5.84 -6.25
N GLN A 12 -3.92 -5.88 -6.62
CA GLN A 12 -3.08 -4.70 -6.71
C GLN A 12 -3.66 -3.70 -7.72
N ALA A 13 -4.08 -4.16 -8.91
CA ALA A 13 -4.70 -3.29 -9.92
C ALA A 13 -6.06 -2.70 -9.46
N LEU A 14 -6.79 -3.40 -8.58
CA LEU A 14 -8.01 -2.86 -7.96
C LEU A 14 -7.67 -1.81 -6.90
N ALA A 15 -6.67 -2.09 -6.06
CA ALA A 15 -6.19 -1.16 -5.04
C ALA A 15 -5.67 0.15 -5.64
N GLU A 16 -4.98 0.10 -6.79
CA GLU A 16 -4.49 1.29 -7.52
C GLU A 16 -5.62 2.16 -8.10
N ARG A 17 -6.84 1.63 -8.23
CA ARG A 17 -8.01 2.38 -8.71
C ARG A 17 -8.84 3.01 -7.59
N GLU A 18 -8.60 2.62 -6.35
CA GLU A 18 -9.36 3.12 -5.21
C GLU A 18 -8.76 4.46 -4.75
N ASN A 19 -9.50 5.54 -4.96
CA ASN A 19 -9.04 6.88 -4.60
C ASN A 19 -9.23 7.12 -3.10
N GLY A 20 -8.23 7.73 -2.45
CA GLY A 20 -8.30 8.06 -1.03
C GLY A 20 -8.12 6.86 -0.09
N VAL A 21 -7.74 5.68 -0.61
CA VAL A 21 -7.45 4.48 0.19
C VAL A 21 -6.03 4.01 -0.08
N ASN A 22 -5.20 3.97 0.96
CA ASN A 22 -3.82 3.51 0.87
C ASN A 22 -3.64 2.14 1.53
N PHE A 23 -3.28 1.13 0.74
CA PHE A 23 -3.04 -0.24 1.20
C PHE A 23 -1.58 -0.45 1.61
N VAL A 24 -1.32 -0.66 2.91
CA VAL A 24 0.03 -0.78 3.49
C VAL A 24 0.21 -2.00 4.39
N GLY A 25 1.46 -2.44 4.57
CA GLY A 25 1.83 -3.54 5.44
C GLY A 25 1.90 -4.91 4.76
N ARG A 26 2.18 -5.94 5.57
CA ARG A 26 2.43 -7.33 5.15
C ARG A 26 1.28 -7.94 4.36
N LEU A 27 0.06 -7.80 4.89
CA LEU A 27 -1.13 -8.42 4.29
C LEU A 27 -1.58 -7.67 3.03
N ALA A 28 -1.49 -6.34 3.04
CA ALA A 28 -1.84 -5.50 1.90
C ALA A 28 -0.95 -5.75 0.68
N ARG A 29 0.36 -5.96 0.89
CA ARG A 29 1.32 -6.14 -0.21
C ARG A 29 1.70 -7.58 -0.50
N TYR A 30 1.08 -8.54 0.20
CA TYR A 30 1.39 -9.97 0.07
C TYR A 30 2.91 -10.26 0.14
N ARG A 31 3.60 -9.59 1.07
CA ARG A 31 5.06 -9.70 1.24
C ARG A 31 5.41 -10.06 2.65
N TYR A 32 6.38 -10.96 2.82
CA TYR A 32 6.89 -11.29 4.14
C TYR A 32 7.75 -10.13 4.65
N TYR A 33 7.20 -9.40 5.63
CA TYR A 33 7.90 -8.32 6.32
C TYR A 33 8.08 -8.66 7.80
N ASN A 34 9.25 -8.32 8.32
CA ASN A 34 9.51 -8.18 9.75
C ASN A 34 8.87 -6.88 10.30
N MET A 35 8.83 -6.73 11.62
CA MET A 35 8.14 -5.62 12.28
C MET A 35 8.73 -4.25 11.90
N ASP A 36 10.05 -4.15 11.87
CA ASP A 36 10.80 -2.97 11.45
C ASP A 36 10.48 -2.56 9.99
N GLN A 37 10.43 -3.55 9.08
CA GLN A 37 10.09 -3.33 7.68
C GLN A 37 8.64 -2.85 7.51
N CYS A 38 7.71 -3.35 8.35
CA CYS A 38 6.33 -2.89 8.34
C CYS A 38 6.21 -1.43 8.79
N VAL A 39 6.94 -1.05 9.85
CA VAL A 39 6.96 0.33 10.35
C VAL A 39 7.59 1.28 9.33
N ALA A 40 8.73 0.91 8.76
CA ALA A 40 9.39 1.72 7.73
C ALA A 40 8.50 1.93 6.49
N ALA A 41 7.83 0.86 6.02
CA ALA A 41 6.91 0.96 4.89
C ALA A 41 5.72 1.88 5.16
N ALA A 42 5.18 1.87 6.40
CA ALA A 42 4.11 2.77 6.80
C ALA A 42 4.56 4.24 6.79
N LEU A 43 5.74 4.54 7.36
CA LEU A 43 6.30 5.89 7.36
C LEU A 43 6.56 6.42 5.95
N VAL A 44 7.09 5.56 5.06
CA VAL A 44 7.29 5.91 3.65
C VAL A 44 5.97 6.19 2.95
N ALA A 45 4.93 5.38 3.20
CA ALA A 45 3.62 5.57 2.59
C ALA A 45 2.99 6.91 2.99
N VAL A 46 3.04 7.27 4.28
CA VAL A 46 2.52 8.56 4.77
C VAL A 46 3.30 9.74 4.18
N LYS A 47 4.64 9.62 4.07
CA LYS A 47 5.46 10.68 3.44
C LYS A 47 5.15 10.86 1.95
N ALA A 48 4.85 9.78 1.24
CA ALA A 48 4.46 9.83 -0.16
C ALA A 48 3.06 10.45 -0.37
N ASP A 49 2.17 10.31 0.63
CA ASP A 49 0.79 10.80 0.61
C ASP A 49 0.64 12.23 1.19
N ALA A 50 1.63 12.71 1.95
CA ALA A 50 1.69 14.08 2.47
C ALA A 50 1.40 15.21 1.43
N PRO A 51 1.87 15.15 0.17
CA PRO A 51 1.45 16.12 -0.84
C PRO A 51 -0.05 16.08 -1.18
N ALA A 52 -0.73 14.95 -0.99
CA ALA A 52 -2.16 14.79 -1.23
C ALA A 52 -3.03 15.21 -0.01
N MET A 53 -2.54 15.03 1.23
CA MET A 53 -3.23 15.50 2.43
C MET A 53 -3.37 17.03 2.50
N ASN A 54 -2.43 17.79 1.91
CA ASN A 54 -2.54 19.26 1.84
C ASN A 54 -3.65 19.75 0.89
N ALA A 55 -4.16 18.89 0.00
CA ALA A 55 -5.22 19.26 -0.94
C ALA A 55 -6.64 19.11 -0.36
N ILE A 56 -6.79 18.49 0.82
CA ILE A 56 -8.10 18.23 1.45
C ILE A 56 -8.50 19.36 2.42
N ASN A 57 -7.61 20.33 2.69
CA ASN A 57 -7.85 21.51 3.53
C ASN A 57 -7.94 22.82 2.71
N LEU A 58 -8.74 22.85 1.65
CA LEU A 58 -9.21 24.10 1.01
C LEU A 58 -10.72 24.06 0.75
#